data_AF-A0A925E1L6-F1
#
_entry.id   AF-A0A925E1L6-F1
#
_cell.length_a   1.000
_cell.length_b   1.000
_cell.length_c   1.000
_cell.angle_alpha   90.00
_cell.angle_beta   90.00
_cell.angle_gamma   90.00
#
_symmetry.space_group_name_H-M   'P 1'
#
loop_
_entity.id
_entity.type
_entity.pdbx_description
1 polymer ?
#
loop_
_entity_poly.entity_id
_entity_poly.type
_entity_poly.pdbx_seq_one_letter_code
_entity_poly.pdbx_strand_id
1 'polypeptide(L)'
;YNPYPTQVGEHFWDGRGDAYIAFITDTLKPMIDSSFRTNSEKEMTGIAGSSMGGLISLHGFLTRQDIFGFCGAFSPVFWTGLSETITKQANGSGKIYIDIGGKEGEVILGIGSHLAATLDEAHAVYLEGVRQLHLGLIEKGYQPSKTLMYVEDDEAFHNEPAWAQRLPDALRFLLTWLYSNK
;
A
#
# COMPACT_ATOMS: atom_id res chain seq x y z
N TYR A 1 -5.18 -12.20 -4.28
CA TYR A 1 -5.16 -10.76 -3.98
C TYR A 1 -4.01 -10.02 -4.66
N ASN A 2 -3.18 -10.63 -5.51
CA ASN A 2 -2.31 -9.87 -6.41
C ASN A 2 -3.21 -9.02 -7.32
N PRO A 3 -3.07 -7.68 -7.35
CA PRO A 3 -3.99 -6.85 -8.08
C PRO A 3 -3.83 -6.94 -9.60
N TYR A 4 -2.63 -7.26 -10.08
CA TYR A 4 -2.29 -7.16 -11.50
C TYR A 4 -1.80 -8.49 -12.05
N PRO A 5 -1.97 -8.72 -13.37
CA PRO A 5 -1.37 -9.88 -14.00
C PRO A 5 0.14 -9.89 -13.79
N THR A 6 0.71 -11.03 -13.42
CA THR A 6 2.15 -11.12 -13.14
C THR A 6 2.66 -12.50 -13.50
N GLN A 7 3.82 -12.55 -14.14
CA GLN A 7 4.54 -13.79 -14.37
C GLN A 7 5.68 -13.91 -13.35
N VAL A 8 5.72 -15.04 -12.64
CA VAL A 8 6.79 -15.39 -11.69
C VAL A 8 7.34 -16.75 -12.11
N GLY A 9 8.54 -16.76 -12.69
CA GLY A 9 9.08 -17.94 -13.37
C GLY A 9 8.15 -18.41 -14.50
N GLU A 10 7.72 -19.67 -14.45
CA GLU A 10 6.79 -20.27 -15.41
C GLU A 10 5.31 -20.07 -15.05
N HIS A 11 5.02 -19.54 -13.85
CA HIS A 11 3.65 -19.36 -13.39
C HIS A 11 3.11 -17.98 -13.75
N PHE A 12 1.94 -17.96 -14.38
CA PHE A 12 1.17 -16.75 -14.67
C PHE A 12 0.00 -16.58 -13.69
N TRP A 13 -0.04 -15.42 -13.04
CA TRP A 13 -1.14 -15.00 -12.18
C TRP A 13 -2.00 -14.01 -12.96
N ASP A 14 -3.30 -14.24 -12.98
CA ASP A 14 -4.26 -13.47 -13.79
C ASP A 14 -4.60 -12.08 -13.21
N GLY A 15 -4.26 -11.82 -11.95
CA GLY A 15 -4.44 -10.51 -11.32
C GLY A 15 -5.91 -10.14 -11.10
N ARG A 16 -6.51 -10.61 -10.00
CA ARG A 16 -7.93 -10.36 -9.68
C ARG A 16 -8.11 -9.30 -8.59
N GLY A 17 -7.34 -8.21 -8.67
CA GLY A 17 -7.40 -7.10 -7.72
C GLY A 17 -8.78 -6.51 -7.62
N ASP A 18 -9.34 -6.10 -8.76
CA ASP A 18 -10.65 -5.47 -8.84
C ASP A 18 -11.75 -6.36 -8.24
N ALA A 19 -11.73 -7.66 -8.53
CA ALA A 19 -12.71 -8.60 -7.98
C ALA A 19 -12.57 -8.77 -6.46
N TYR A 20 -11.33 -8.80 -5.95
CA TYR A 20 -11.08 -8.84 -4.51
C TYR A 20 -11.57 -7.55 -3.83
N ILE A 21 -11.26 -6.38 -4.39
CA ILE A 21 -11.69 -5.10 -3.84
C ILE A 21 -13.21 -4.96 -3.91
N ALA A 22 -13.85 -5.34 -5.03
CA ALA A 22 -15.31 -5.36 -5.15
C ALA A 22 -15.96 -6.26 -4.10
N PHE A 23 -15.39 -7.44 -3.82
CA PHE A 23 -15.87 -8.27 -2.71
C PHE A 23 -15.76 -7.52 -1.36
N ILE A 24 -14.64 -6.84 -1.09
CA ILE A 24 -14.47 -6.08 0.15
C ILE A 24 -15.48 -4.93 0.24
N THR A 25 -15.61 -4.11 -0.80
CA THR A 25 -16.40 -2.87 -0.77
C THR A 25 -17.89 -3.07 -0.98
N ASP A 26 -18.27 -4.05 -1.80
CA ASP A 26 -19.66 -4.21 -2.26
C ASP A 26 -20.34 -5.41 -1.60
N THR A 27 -19.59 -6.28 -0.92
CA THR A 27 -20.13 -7.42 -0.16
C THR A 27 -19.77 -7.34 1.32
N LEU A 28 -18.48 -7.41 1.67
CA LEU A 28 -18.05 -7.55 3.06
C LEU A 28 -18.34 -6.30 3.90
N LYS A 29 -17.94 -5.11 3.43
CA LYS A 29 -18.17 -3.85 4.17
C LYS A 29 -19.66 -3.61 4.43
N PRO A 30 -20.59 -3.72 3.45
CA PRO A 30 -22.03 -3.58 3.71
C PRO A 30 -22.57 -4.59 4.72
N MET A 31 -22.08 -5.84 4.70
CA MET A 31 -22.47 -6.84 5.70
C MET A 31 -21.99 -6.46 7.11
N ILE A 32 -20.75 -5.96 7.24
CA ILE A 32 -20.22 -5.51 8.53
C ILE A 32 -20.95 -4.27 9.03
N ASP A 33 -21.17 -3.27 8.18
CA ASP A 33 -21.84 -2.02 8.54
C ASP A 33 -23.31 -2.22 8.94
N SER A 34 -23.99 -3.23 8.39
CA SER A 34 -25.36 -3.58 8.81
C SER A 34 -25.41 -4.43 10.08
N SER A 35 -24.34 -5.15 10.40
CA SER A 35 -24.28 -6.06 11.56
C SER A 35 -23.72 -5.40 12.83
N PHE A 36 -22.91 -4.36 12.67
CA PHE A 36 -22.20 -3.71 13.76
C PHE A 36 -22.34 -2.19 13.70
N ARG A 37 -22.16 -1.51 14.83
CA ARG A 37 -22.18 -0.05 14.92
C ARG A 37 -20.85 0.54 14.44
N THR A 38 -20.58 0.41 13.15
CA THR A 38 -19.45 1.08 12.49
C THR A 38 -19.80 2.53 12.16
N ASN A 39 -18.79 3.34 11.83
CA ASN A 39 -19.01 4.59 11.12
C ASN A 39 -18.69 4.34 9.65
N SER A 40 -19.72 4.30 8.81
CA SER A 40 -19.61 3.90 7.41
C SER A 40 -19.12 5.01 6.49
N GLU A 41 -18.98 6.25 7.01
CA GLU A 41 -18.48 7.39 6.26
C GLU A 41 -17.09 7.12 5.70
N LYS A 42 -16.82 7.66 4.51
CA LYS A 42 -15.55 7.49 3.80
C LYS A 42 -14.37 7.88 4.67
N GLU A 43 -14.45 9.03 5.34
CA GLU A 43 -13.38 9.58 6.18
C GLU A 43 -13.02 8.66 7.36
N MET A 44 -13.93 7.77 7.74
CA MET A 44 -13.80 6.83 8.87
C MET A 44 -13.48 5.40 8.39
N THR A 45 -13.43 5.19 7.08
CA THR A 45 -13.16 3.91 6.45
C THR A 45 -11.77 3.92 5.82
N GLY A 46 -10.93 2.93 6.16
CA GLY A 46 -9.64 2.75 5.53
C GLY A 46 -9.29 1.29 5.29
N ILE A 47 -8.26 1.09 4.48
CA ILE A 47 -7.69 -0.22 4.14
C ILE A 47 -6.19 -0.19 4.41
N ALA A 48 -5.65 -1.27 4.95
CA ALA A 48 -4.22 -1.35 5.22
C ALA A 48 -3.71 -2.79 5.11
N GLY A 49 -2.42 -2.90 4.80
CA GLY A 49 -1.73 -4.18 4.73
C GLY A 49 -0.24 -4.03 4.50
N SER A 50 0.50 -5.12 4.69
CA SER A 50 1.93 -5.17 4.44
C SER A 50 2.27 -5.99 3.19
N SER A 51 3.43 -5.76 2.58
CA SER A 51 3.91 -6.53 1.42
C SER A 51 2.88 -6.54 0.27
N MET A 52 2.52 -7.71 -0.25
CA MET A 52 1.46 -7.85 -1.26
C MET A 52 0.09 -7.34 -0.73
N GLY A 53 -0.14 -7.42 0.59
CA GLY A 53 -1.27 -6.79 1.28
C GLY A 53 -1.25 -5.26 1.21
N GLY A 54 -0.07 -4.64 1.25
CA GLY A 54 0.11 -3.21 1.05
C GLY A 54 -0.18 -2.79 -0.39
N LEU A 55 0.29 -3.59 -1.36
CA LEU A 55 0.01 -3.38 -2.78
C LEU A 55 -1.50 -3.42 -3.09
N ILE A 56 -2.21 -4.45 -2.62
CA ILE A 56 -3.66 -4.55 -2.84
C ILE A 56 -4.44 -3.47 -2.08
N SER A 57 -3.95 -3.03 -0.92
CA SER A 57 -4.55 -1.91 -0.17
C SER A 57 -4.43 -0.60 -0.95
N LEU A 58 -3.27 -0.30 -1.53
CA LEU A 58 -3.09 0.87 -2.41
C LEU A 58 -3.99 0.80 -3.64
N HIS A 59 -4.04 -0.35 -4.31
CA HIS A 59 -4.93 -0.55 -5.45
C HIS A 59 -6.39 -0.33 -5.06
N GLY A 60 -6.86 -0.91 -3.95
CA GLY A 60 -8.22 -0.73 -3.46
C GLY A 60 -8.54 0.71 -3.09
N PHE A 61 -7.63 1.37 -2.38
CA PHE A 61 -7.80 2.78 -2.04
C PHE A 61 -7.91 3.65 -3.30
N LEU A 62 -6.99 3.53 -4.25
CA LEU A 62 -6.94 4.38 -5.44
C LEU A 62 -8.05 4.10 -6.45
N THR A 63 -8.59 2.87 -6.49
CA THR A 63 -9.73 2.53 -7.37
C THR A 63 -11.09 2.79 -6.72
N ARG A 64 -11.17 2.78 -5.39
CA ARG A 64 -12.40 3.00 -4.60
C ARG A 64 -12.27 4.16 -3.62
N GLN A 65 -11.81 5.30 -4.15
CA GLN A 65 -11.71 6.55 -3.40
C GLN A 65 -13.09 7.13 -3.04
N ASP A 66 -14.18 6.57 -3.54
CA ASP A 66 -15.56 6.81 -3.08
C ASP A 66 -15.86 6.15 -1.72
N ILE A 67 -15.15 5.06 -1.38
CA ILE A 67 -15.36 4.26 -0.16
C ILE A 67 -14.28 4.50 0.88
N PHE A 68 -13.01 4.51 0.47
CA PHE A 68 -11.89 4.61 1.40
C PHE A 68 -11.39 6.06 1.54
N GLY A 69 -11.33 6.55 2.78
CA GLY A 69 -10.77 7.85 3.13
C GLY A 69 -9.27 7.80 3.40
N PHE A 70 -8.72 6.63 3.75
CA PHE A 70 -7.30 6.49 4.03
C PHE A 70 -6.73 5.09 3.76
N CYS A 71 -5.43 5.01 3.50
CA CYS A 71 -4.70 3.77 3.22
C CYS A 71 -3.39 3.68 4.01
N GLY A 72 -3.10 2.51 4.59
CA GLY A 72 -1.78 2.19 5.17
C GLY A 72 -1.07 1.08 4.41
N ALA A 73 0.05 1.39 3.77
CA ALA A 73 0.82 0.44 2.97
C ALA A 73 2.21 0.23 3.58
N PHE A 74 2.41 -0.93 4.20
CA PHE A 74 3.66 -1.26 4.88
C PHE A 74 4.55 -2.09 3.96
N SER A 75 5.69 -1.55 3.55
CA SER A 75 6.65 -2.20 2.65
C SER A 75 5.96 -2.84 1.43
N PRO A 76 5.10 -2.10 0.70
CA PRO A 76 4.23 -2.67 -0.32
C PRO A 76 5.08 -3.26 -1.46
N VAL A 77 4.78 -4.49 -1.90
CA VAL A 77 5.54 -5.13 -2.98
C VAL A 77 5.38 -4.33 -4.28
N PHE A 78 6.47 -3.71 -4.72
CA PHE A 78 6.54 -2.93 -5.94
C PHE A 78 7.75 -3.37 -6.74
N TRP A 79 7.51 -3.90 -7.93
CA TRP A 79 8.53 -4.03 -8.96
C TRP A 79 8.45 -2.85 -9.93
N THR A 80 9.52 -2.69 -10.70
CA THR A 80 9.65 -1.63 -11.70
C THR A 80 8.48 -1.67 -12.70
N GLY A 81 7.80 -0.53 -12.89
CA GLY A 81 6.68 -0.36 -13.84
C GLY A 81 5.26 -0.38 -13.24
N LEU A 82 5.08 -0.82 -11.99
CA LEU A 82 3.74 -0.78 -11.34
C LEU A 82 3.36 0.60 -10.80
N SER A 83 4.33 1.45 -10.45
CA SER A 83 4.11 2.79 -9.89
C SER A 83 3.20 3.66 -10.77
N GLU A 84 3.47 3.72 -12.08
CA GLU A 84 2.65 4.47 -13.02
C GLU A 84 1.23 3.89 -13.15
N THR A 85 1.13 2.56 -13.21
CA THR A 85 -0.17 1.86 -13.33
C THR A 85 -1.06 2.18 -12.13
N ILE A 86 -0.50 2.14 -10.92
CA ILE A 86 -1.23 2.35 -9.67
C ILE A 86 -1.57 3.82 -9.47
N THR A 87 -0.64 4.73 -9.71
CA THR A 87 -0.86 6.17 -9.52
C THR A 87 -1.76 6.77 -10.60
N LYS A 88 -2.04 6.07 -11.71
CA LYS A 88 -2.98 6.54 -12.74
C LYS A 88 -4.37 6.89 -12.19
N GLN A 89 -4.84 6.14 -11.20
CA GLN A 89 -6.16 6.33 -10.59
C GLN A 89 -6.18 7.38 -9.47
N ALA A 90 -5.01 7.81 -9.00
CA ALA A 90 -4.89 8.79 -7.93
C ALA A 90 -5.44 10.17 -8.31
N ASN A 91 -6.16 10.79 -7.38
CA ASN A 91 -6.73 12.14 -7.55
C ASN A 91 -6.42 13.11 -6.39
N GLY A 92 -5.51 12.74 -5.48
CA GLY A 92 -5.13 13.56 -4.32
C GLY A 92 -6.12 13.56 -3.14
N SER A 93 -7.24 12.83 -3.24
CA SER A 93 -8.22 12.68 -2.15
C SER A 93 -7.79 11.61 -1.14
N GLY A 94 -8.12 11.85 0.13
CA GLY A 94 -7.83 10.95 1.25
C GLY A 94 -6.40 11.03 1.76
N LYS A 95 -6.01 10.09 2.61
CA LYS A 95 -4.66 10.00 3.18
C LYS A 95 -3.96 8.69 2.85
N ILE A 96 -2.67 8.72 2.59
CA ILE A 96 -1.85 7.52 2.38
C ILE A 96 -0.65 7.55 3.30
N TYR A 97 -0.45 6.47 4.05
CA TYR A 97 0.81 6.15 4.70
C TYR A 97 1.53 5.08 3.88
N ILE A 98 2.82 5.29 3.63
CA ILE A 98 3.70 4.32 2.96
C ILE A 98 4.97 4.20 3.77
N ASP A 99 5.42 2.98 4.01
CA ASP A 99 6.78 2.73 4.49
C ASP A 99 7.52 1.69 3.65
N ILE A 100 8.85 1.65 3.82
CA ILE A 100 9.73 0.63 3.26
C ILE A 100 10.99 0.50 4.12
N GLY A 101 11.50 -0.72 4.28
CA GLY A 101 12.80 -0.98 4.91
C GLY A 101 13.95 -0.88 3.91
N GLY A 102 15.18 -0.72 4.40
CA GLY A 102 16.38 -0.78 3.56
C GLY A 102 16.83 -2.22 3.27
N LYS A 103 16.40 -3.20 4.08
CA LYS A 103 16.83 -4.61 4.01
C LYS A 103 15.76 -5.53 3.39
N GLU A 104 15.15 -5.11 2.29
CA GLU A 104 14.01 -5.79 1.63
C GLU A 104 14.37 -6.79 0.51
N GLY A 105 15.64 -6.85 0.10
CA GLY A 105 16.11 -7.49 -1.13
C GLY A 105 15.88 -9.00 -1.19
N GLU A 106 15.76 -9.68 -0.05
CA GLU A 106 15.41 -11.10 -0.01
C GLU A 106 14.07 -11.40 -0.69
N VAL A 107 13.12 -10.45 -0.70
CA VAL A 107 11.85 -10.60 -1.41
C VAL A 107 12.07 -10.70 -2.92
N ILE A 108 12.90 -9.82 -3.49
CA ILE A 108 13.20 -9.74 -4.92
C ILE A 108 13.97 -10.99 -5.39
N LEU A 109 14.88 -11.49 -4.56
CA LEU A 109 15.61 -12.73 -4.84
C LEU A 109 14.71 -13.97 -4.69
N GLY A 110 13.86 -14.01 -3.66
CA GLY A 110 12.98 -15.13 -3.37
C GLY A 110 11.90 -15.40 -4.42
N ILE A 111 11.48 -14.37 -5.15
CA ILE A 111 10.56 -14.50 -6.30
C ILE A 111 11.27 -14.96 -7.60
N GLY A 112 12.58 -15.20 -7.57
CA GLY A 112 13.35 -15.63 -8.73
C GLY A 112 13.40 -14.60 -9.85
N SER A 113 13.31 -13.31 -9.52
CA SER A 113 13.33 -12.25 -10.53
C SER A 113 14.73 -12.08 -11.14
N HIS A 114 14.80 -11.78 -12.43
CA HIS A 114 16.04 -11.35 -13.10
C HIS A 114 16.37 -9.88 -12.85
N LEU A 115 15.64 -9.21 -11.95
CA LEU A 115 15.76 -7.77 -11.71
C LEU A 115 17.04 -7.39 -10.96
N ALA A 116 17.65 -8.34 -10.27
CA ALA A 116 18.89 -8.16 -9.53
C ALA A 116 19.76 -9.43 -9.59
N ALA A 117 21.07 -9.26 -9.74
CA ALA A 117 22.04 -10.35 -9.68
C ALA A 117 22.66 -10.49 -8.28
N THR A 118 22.54 -9.45 -7.45
CA THR A 118 23.06 -9.40 -6.08
C THR A 118 22.00 -8.95 -5.08
N LEU A 119 22.23 -9.21 -3.79
CA LEU A 119 21.35 -8.77 -2.72
C LEU A 119 21.30 -7.24 -2.61
N ASP A 120 22.42 -6.54 -2.81
CA ASP A 120 22.48 -5.08 -2.78
C ASP A 120 21.66 -4.45 -3.92
N GLU A 121 21.75 -5.00 -5.13
CA GLU A 121 20.89 -4.59 -6.25
C GLU A 121 19.41 -4.87 -5.95
N ALA A 122 19.10 -6.00 -5.32
CA ALA A 122 17.75 -6.36 -4.94
C ALA A 122 17.14 -5.38 -3.92
N HIS A 123 17.92 -4.95 -2.92
CA HIS A 123 17.53 -3.87 -2.01
C HIS A 123 17.22 -2.58 -2.76
N ALA A 124 18.12 -2.17 -3.66
CA ALA A 124 17.97 -0.94 -4.42
C ALA A 124 16.73 -0.94 -5.34
N VAL A 125 16.47 -2.05 -6.03
CA VAL A 125 15.30 -2.21 -6.91
C VAL A 125 14.00 -2.04 -6.14
N TYR A 126 13.90 -2.65 -4.96
CA TYR A 126 12.68 -2.59 -4.16
C TYR A 126 12.47 -1.18 -3.60
N LEU A 127 13.51 -0.58 -3.00
CA LEU A 127 13.47 0.81 -2.52
C LEU A 127 13.05 1.77 -3.63
N GLU A 128 13.66 1.66 -4.80
CA GLU A 128 13.37 2.54 -5.93
C GLU A 128 11.91 2.43 -6.40
N GLY A 129 11.36 1.21 -6.44
CA GLY A 129 9.94 1.00 -6.76
C GLY A 129 9.00 1.77 -5.84
N VAL A 130 9.27 1.77 -4.53
CA VAL A 130 8.45 2.51 -3.55
C VAL A 130 8.72 4.02 -3.59
N ARG A 131 9.97 4.45 -3.84
CA ARG A 131 10.29 5.87 -4.05
C ARG A 131 9.57 6.45 -5.26
N GLN A 132 9.52 5.71 -6.38
CA GLN A 132 8.78 6.14 -7.57
C GLN A 132 7.28 6.21 -7.34
N LEU A 133 6.71 5.28 -6.55
CA LEU A 133 5.33 5.40 -6.09
C LEU A 133 5.11 6.69 -5.29
N HIS A 134 5.97 6.98 -4.31
CA HIS A 134 5.88 8.19 -3.49
C HIS A 134 5.90 9.47 -4.35
N LEU A 135 6.84 9.57 -5.30
CA LEU A 135 6.93 10.71 -6.22
C LEU A 135 5.68 10.81 -7.11
N GLY A 136 5.23 9.70 -7.70
CA GLY A 136 4.03 9.69 -8.53
C GLY A 136 2.76 10.10 -7.77
N LEU A 137 2.66 9.79 -6.48
CA LEU A 137 1.53 10.28 -5.65
C LEU A 137 1.60 11.79 -5.40
N ILE A 138 2.79 12.36 -5.20
CA ILE A 138 2.95 13.81 -5.08
C ILE A 138 2.47 14.50 -6.37
N GLU A 139 2.86 14.00 -7.53
CA GLU A 139 2.43 14.53 -8.84
C GLU A 139 0.90 14.49 -9.02
N LYS A 140 0.22 13.56 -8.35
CA LYS A 140 -1.24 13.39 -8.37
C LYS A 140 -1.96 14.27 -7.34
N GLY A 141 -1.25 15.13 -6.63
CA GLY A 141 -1.81 16.14 -5.72
C GLY A 141 -1.82 15.76 -4.25
N TYR A 142 -1.22 14.62 -3.86
CA TYR A 142 -1.02 14.31 -2.45
C TYR A 142 0.06 15.21 -1.84
N GLN A 143 -0.21 15.76 -0.66
CA GLN A 143 0.66 16.72 0.02
C GLN A 143 1.49 16.01 1.09
N PRO A 144 2.84 16.07 1.00
CA PRO A 144 3.72 15.52 2.03
C PRO A 144 3.34 16.02 3.43
N SER A 145 3.37 15.10 4.39
CA SER A 145 3.04 15.30 5.81
C SER A 145 1.59 15.73 6.12
N LYS A 146 0.75 15.94 5.10
CA LYS A 146 -0.68 16.29 5.28
C LYS A 146 -1.60 15.16 4.82
N THR A 147 -1.44 14.73 3.58
CA THR A 147 -2.22 13.64 2.97
C THR A 147 -1.35 12.48 2.48
N LEU A 148 -0.03 12.63 2.52
CA LEU A 148 0.93 11.55 2.25
C LEU A 148 2.06 11.56 3.27
N MET A 149 2.22 10.45 3.98
CA MET A 149 3.36 10.21 4.86
C MET A 149 4.18 9.05 4.31
N TYR A 150 5.47 9.30 4.10
CA TYR A 150 6.44 8.35 3.57
C TYR A 150 7.58 8.15 4.57
N VAL A 151 7.92 6.89 4.86
CA VAL A 151 8.96 6.52 5.83
C VAL A 151 9.89 5.47 5.24
N GLU A 152 11.19 5.76 5.25
CA GLU A 152 12.24 4.78 4.98
C GLU A 152 12.96 4.44 6.29
N ASP A 153 13.19 3.16 6.54
CA ASP A 153 14.02 2.67 7.66
C ASP A 153 15.15 1.81 7.10
N ASP A 154 16.34 2.38 6.98
CA ASP A 154 17.51 1.78 6.30
C ASP A 154 17.92 0.41 6.85
N GLU A 155 17.60 0.12 8.12
CA GLU A 155 17.99 -1.11 8.81
C GLU A 155 16.83 -2.12 8.93
N ALA A 156 15.61 -1.72 8.58
CA ALA A 156 14.45 -2.60 8.65
C ALA A 156 14.42 -3.65 7.53
N PHE A 157 13.98 -4.85 7.89
CA PHE A 157 13.80 -6.00 6.99
C PHE A 157 12.32 -6.19 6.61
N HIS A 158 12.08 -7.07 5.64
CA HIS A 158 10.73 -7.45 5.17
C HIS A 158 9.98 -8.34 6.15
N ASN A 159 9.61 -7.84 7.33
CA ASN A 159 9.01 -8.67 8.38
C ASN A 159 8.03 -7.95 9.31
N GLU A 160 7.27 -8.75 10.05
CA GLU A 160 6.23 -8.28 10.97
C GLU A 160 6.77 -7.39 12.11
N PRO A 161 7.92 -7.70 12.75
CA PRO A 161 8.50 -6.80 13.75
C PRO A 161 8.75 -5.38 13.23
N ALA A 162 9.30 -5.24 12.03
CA ALA A 162 9.57 -3.93 11.43
C ALA A 162 8.28 -3.15 11.12
N TRP A 163 7.24 -3.82 10.62
CA TRP A 163 5.93 -3.17 10.40
C TRP A 163 5.26 -2.80 11.72
N ALA A 164 5.34 -3.68 12.73
CA ALA A 164 4.76 -3.43 14.06
C ALA A 164 5.40 -2.22 14.76
N GLN A 165 6.70 -1.99 14.56
CA GLN A 165 7.40 -0.81 15.09
C GLN A 165 6.88 0.50 14.48
N ARG A 166 6.53 0.49 13.19
CA ARG A 166 6.07 1.67 12.43
C ARG A 166 4.57 1.92 12.51
N LEU A 167 3.78 0.87 12.76
CA LEU A 167 2.31 0.91 12.81
C LEU A 167 1.74 2.02 13.73
N PRO A 168 2.25 2.27 14.96
CA PRO A 168 1.69 3.32 15.82
C PRO A 168 1.72 4.72 15.19
N ASP A 169 2.81 5.09 14.52
CA ASP A 169 2.92 6.41 13.87
C ASP A 169 2.07 6.49 12.61
N ALA A 170 2.00 5.39 11.84
CA ALA A 170 1.07 5.26 10.73
C ALA A 170 -0.38 5.53 11.17
N LEU A 171 -0.82 4.90 12.26
CA LEU A 171 -2.18 5.08 12.79
C LEU A 171 -2.42 6.51 13.29
N ARG A 172 -1.44 7.16 13.93
CA ARG A 172 -1.58 8.57 14.36
C ARG A 172 -1.80 9.51 13.19
N PHE A 173 -1.10 9.29 12.09
CA PHE A 173 -1.24 10.10 10.88
C PHE A 173 -2.54 9.82 10.12
N LEU A 174 -2.92 8.55 9.99
CA LEU A 174 -4.14 8.16 9.28
C LEU A 174 -5.37 8.61 10.06
N LEU A 175 -5.40 8.40 11.37
CA LEU A 175 -6.56 8.58 12.24
C LEU A 175 -6.56 9.92 12.99
N THR A 176 -6.09 11.01 12.36
CA THR A 176 -5.90 12.31 13.07
C THR A 176 -7.16 12.84 13.74
N TRP A 177 -8.35 12.54 13.22
CA TRP A 177 -9.61 12.98 13.81
C TRP A 177 -9.83 12.44 15.23
N LEU A 178 -9.18 11.32 15.62
CA LEU A 178 -9.19 10.83 17.01
C LEU A 178 -8.53 11.83 17.97
N TYR A 179 -7.68 12.72 17.45
CA TYR A 179 -6.88 13.67 18.21
C TYR A 179 -7.28 15.13 17.97
N SER A 180 -8.12 15.40 16.96
CA SER A 180 -8.53 16.77 16.56
C SER A 180 -9.67 17.36 17.41
N ASN A 181 -10.24 16.62 18.36
CA ASN A 181 -11.30 17.08 19.27
C ASN A 181 -10.78 17.37 20.70
N LYS A 182 -9.58 17.94 20.82
CA LYS A 182 -9.10 18.56 22.05
C LYS A 182 -8.93 20.06 21.87
#